data_AF-A0A2R4FQA3-F1
#
_entry.id   AF-A0A2R4FQA3-F1
#
_cell.length_a   1.000
_cell.length_b   1.000
_cell.length_c   1.000
_cell.angle_alpha   90.00
_cell.angle_beta   90.00
_cell.angle_gamma   90.00
#
_symmetry.space_group_name_H-M   'P 1'
#
loop_
_entity.id
_entity.type
_entity.pdbx_description
1 polymer ?
#
loop_
_entity_poly.entity_id
_entity_poly.type
_entity_poly.pdbx_seq_one_letter_code
_entity_poly.pdbx_strand_id
1 'polypeptide(L)'
;MSSATQTTAAILLITVSTIAFGGLSLLMQLVRRIPGYLDNPVRRALWTAGHAHAGVLVLFALVALLYLDRADYGEGMRTLIRVLLVSAPILMPIGFFLSVVRPSDTRPNKLIWLVGVGGLSLTVGTLLLGVGLL
;
A
#
# COMPACT_ATOMS: atom_id res chain seq x y z
N MET A 1 -3.92 7.43 22.20
CA MET A 1 -3.99 6.39 21.17
C MET A 1 -4.11 5.04 21.87
N SER A 2 -4.95 4.13 21.39
CA SER A 2 -5.08 2.77 21.95
C SER A 2 -3.83 1.93 21.66
N SER A 3 -3.58 0.93 22.50
CA SER A 3 -2.42 0.03 22.36
C SER A 3 -2.37 -0.63 20.97
N ALA A 4 -3.51 -1.14 20.49
CA ALA A 4 -3.58 -1.80 19.20
C ALA A 4 -3.34 -0.82 18.01
N THR A 5 -3.79 0.43 18.12
CA THR A 5 -3.47 1.48 17.14
C THR A 5 -1.97 1.82 17.18
N GLN A 6 -1.35 1.87 18.36
CA GLN A 6 0.09 2.12 18.52
C GLN A 6 0.95 1.00 17.93
N THR A 7 0.62 -0.27 18.22
CA THR A 7 1.32 -1.42 17.62
C THR A 7 1.21 -1.40 16.11
N THR A 8 0.04 -1.07 15.57
CA THR A 8 -0.17 -1.00 14.12
C THR A 8 0.65 0.12 13.48
N ALA A 9 0.69 1.30 14.10
CA ALA A 9 1.53 2.40 13.64
C ALA A 9 3.03 2.03 13.65
N ALA A 10 3.49 1.34 14.70
CA ALA A 10 4.87 0.85 14.78
C ALA A 10 5.21 -0.14 13.65
N ILE A 11 4.29 -1.09 13.35
CA ILE A 11 4.46 -2.02 12.23
C ILE A 11 4.54 -1.26 10.90
N LEU A 12 3.62 -0.32 10.65
CA LEU A 12 3.63 0.49 9.44
C LEU A 12 4.94 1.29 9.28
N LEU A 13 5.46 1.87 10.36
CA LEU A 13 6.75 2.57 10.33
C LEU A 13 7.91 1.63 9.96
N ILE A 14 7.91 0.39 10.46
CA ILE A 14 8.91 -0.62 10.07
C ILE A 14 8.80 -0.93 8.57
N THR A 15 7.59 -0.97 8.00
CA THR A 15 7.42 -1.19 6.55
C THR A 15 8.01 -0.07 5.69
N VAL A 16 8.22 1.14 6.22
CA VAL A 16 8.88 2.22 5.47
C VAL A 16 10.29 1.80 4.99
N SER A 17 10.99 0.97 5.75
CA SER A 17 12.29 0.43 5.34
C SER A 17 12.19 -0.45 4.08
N THR A 18 11.10 -1.21 3.91
CA THR A 18 10.88 -2.02 2.71
C THR A 18 10.50 -1.15 1.51
N ILE A 19 9.79 -0.04 1.75
CA ILE A 19 9.48 0.96 0.73
C ILE A 19 10.76 1.64 0.24
N ALA A 20 11.65 2.03 1.16
CA ALA A 20 12.96 2.60 0.83
C ALA A 20 13.80 1.64 -0.02
N PHE A 21 13.81 0.35 0.33
CA PHE A 21 14.45 -0.70 -0.49
C PHE A 21 13.81 -0.81 -1.89
N GLY A 22 12.48 -0.71 -1.99
CA GLY A 22 11.78 -0.65 -3.27
C GLY A 22 12.22 0.54 -4.12
N GLY A 23 12.35 1.73 -3.53
CA GLY A 23 12.83 2.93 -4.20
C GLY A 23 14.28 2.78 -4.70
N LEU A 24 15.16 2.23 -3.85
CA LEU A 24 16.53 1.89 -4.26
C LEU A 24 16.54 0.90 -5.43
N SER A 25 15.66 -0.11 -5.41
CA SER A 25 15.55 -1.09 -6.49
C SER A 25 15.13 -0.46 -7.82
N LEU A 26 14.21 0.51 -7.81
CA LEU A 26 13.84 1.27 -9.01
C LEU A 26 14.99 2.15 -9.50
N LEU A 27 15.67 2.86 -8.59
CA LEU A 27 16.84 3.68 -8.91
C LEU A 27 17.95 2.84 -9.55
N MET A 28 18.22 1.66 -8.99
CA MET A 28 19.25 0.75 -9.50
C MET A 28 18.89 0.20 -10.88
N GLN A 29 17.62 -0.12 -11.13
CA GLN A 29 17.18 -0.52 -12.48
C GLN A 29 17.39 0.59 -13.50
N LEU A 30 17.17 1.85 -13.12
CA LEU A 30 17.38 3.02 -13.96
C LEU A 30 18.87 3.27 -14.23
N VAL A 31 19.67 3.40 -13.16
CA VAL A 31 21.10 3.77 -13.24
C VAL A 31 21.92 2.66 -13.91
N ARG A 32 21.63 1.38 -13.61
CA ARG A 32 22.35 0.24 -14.21
C ARG A 32 21.77 -0.21 -15.54
N ARG A 33 20.70 0.44 -16.03
CA ARG A 33 20.00 0.09 -17.29
C ARG A 33 19.68 -1.41 -17.38
N ILE A 34 19.09 -1.95 -16.32
CA ILE A 34 18.71 -3.37 -16.26
C ILE A 34 17.70 -3.68 -17.40
N PRO A 35 17.95 -4.69 -18.24
CA PRO A 35 17.02 -5.08 -19.31
C PRO A 35 15.61 -5.40 -18.79
N GLY A 36 14.59 -5.03 -19.56
CA GLY A 36 13.17 -5.17 -19.25
C GLY A 36 12.61 -4.17 -18.23
N TYR A 37 13.35 -3.10 -17.88
CA TYR A 37 12.78 -1.98 -17.13
C TYR A 37 12.59 -0.73 -17.99
N LEU A 38 13.60 -0.30 -18.74
CA LEU A 38 13.52 0.92 -19.56
C LEU A 38 12.78 0.71 -20.88
N ASP A 39 12.91 -0.49 -21.42
CA ASP A 39 12.36 -1.01 -22.68
C ASP A 39 10.97 -1.65 -22.53
N ASN A 40 10.51 -1.87 -21.29
CA ASN A 40 9.19 -2.40 -20.99
C ASN A 40 8.31 -1.33 -20.29
N PRO A 41 7.48 -0.57 -21.02
CA PRO A 41 6.70 0.53 -20.45
C PRO A 41 5.67 0.06 -19.41
N VAL A 42 5.09 -1.14 -19.58
CA VAL A 42 4.10 -1.71 -18.65
C VAL A 42 4.76 -2.03 -17.32
N ARG A 43 5.90 -2.73 -17.34
CA ARG A 43 6.65 -3.07 -16.13
C ARG A 43 7.15 -1.82 -15.41
N ARG A 44 7.68 -0.84 -16.15
CA ARG A 44 8.10 0.46 -15.58
C ARG A 44 6.97 1.19 -14.87
N ALA A 45 5.80 1.28 -15.51
CA ALA A 45 4.64 1.96 -14.97
C ALA A 45 4.12 1.27 -13.69
N LEU A 46 3.93 -0.05 -13.73
CA LEU A 46 3.41 -0.80 -12.58
C LEU A 46 4.38 -0.79 -11.40
N TRP A 47 5.68 -0.98 -11.63
CA TRP A 47 6.67 -0.94 -10.53
C TRP A 47 6.80 0.46 -9.92
N THR A 48 6.72 1.51 -10.74
CA THR A 48 6.70 2.91 -10.27
C THR A 48 5.44 3.19 -9.46
N ALA A 49 4.28 2.75 -9.94
CA ALA A 49 3.01 2.86 -9.23
C ALA A 49 3.04 2.10 -7.90
N GLY A 50 3.64 0.90 -7.87
CA GLY A 50 3.81 0.09 -6.66
C GLY A 50 4.59 0.80 -5.57
N HIS A 51 5.74 1.39 -5.92
CA HIS A 51 6.53 2.17 -4.95
C HIS A 51 5.80 3.44 -4.47
N ALA A 52 5.18 4.18 -5.40
CA ALA A 52 4.45 5.40 -5.06
C ALA A 52 3.25 5.13 -4.13
N HIS A 53 2.44 4.12 -4.44
CA HIS A 53 1.29 3.75 -3.62
C HIS A 53 1.70 3.22 -2.25
N ALA A 54 2.79 2.43 -2.16
CA ALA A 54 3.29 1.98 -0.86
C ALA A 54 3.60 3.17 0.07
N GLY A 55 4.37 4.14 -0.43
CA GLY A 55 4.76 5.34 0.34
C GLY A 55 3.56 6.18 0.78
N VAL A 56 2.74 6.62 -0.19
CA VAL A 56 1.62 7.54 0.09
C VAL A 56 0.55 6.88 0.96
N LEU A 57 0.26 5.58 0.76
CA LEU A 57 -0.77 4.88 1.53
C LEU A 57 -0.31 4.51 2.93
N VAL A 58 0.98 4.22 3.16
CA VAL A 58 1.51 4.07 4.53
C VAL A 58 1.40 5.39 5.27
N LEU A 59 1.81 6.51 4.65
CA LEU A 59 1.67 7.83 5.25
C LEU A 59 0.20 8.16 5.56
N PHE A 60 -0.69 7.93 4.59
CA PHE A 60 -2.12 8.12 4.77
C PHE A 60 -2.68 7.28 5.91
N ALA A 61 -2.33 5.99 5.98
CA ALA A 61 -2.79 5.10 7.04
C ALA A 61 -2.31 5.59 8.42
N LEU A 62 -1.03 5.99 8.55
CA LEU A 62 -0.51 6.55 9.79
C LEU A 62 -1.28 7.80 10.24
N VAL A 63 -1.62 8.69 9.31
CA VAL A 63 -2.46 9.88 9.59
C VAL A 63 -3.87 9.46 10.00
N ALA A 64 -4.50 8.54 9.26
CA ALA A 64 -5.86 8.06 9.54
C ALA A 64 -5.97 7.40 10.93
N LEU A 65 -4.95 6.64 11.35
CA LEU A 65 -4.90 6.01 12.68
C LEU A 65 -4.96 7.03 13.83
N LEU A 66 -4.52 8.27 13.62
CA LEU A 66 -4.64 9.32 14.63
C LEU A 66 -6.10 9.63 14.96
N TYR A 67 -7.02 9.46 14.01
CA TYR A 67 -8.45 9.75 14.18
C TYR A 67 -9.25 8.53 14.63
N LEU A 68 -8.75 7.31 14.42
CA LEU A 68 -9.50 6.07 14.66
C LEU A 68 -10.05 5.94 16.09
N ASP A 69 -9.27 6.32 17.09
CA ASP A 69 -9.72 6.22 18.49
C ASP A 69 -10.74 7.30 18.87
N ARG A 70 -10.93 8.32 18.02
CA ARG A 70 -11.94 9.38 18.19
C ARG A 70 -13.28 9.05 17.53
N ALA A 71 -13.33 8.04 16.65
CA ALA A 71 -14.56 7.64 15.99
C ALA A 71 -15.51 6.95 16.98
N ASP A 72 -16.82 7.23 16.90
CA ASP A 72 -17.85 6.68 17.79
C ASP A 72 -18.23 5.24 17.39
N TYR A 73 -17.27 4.34 17.56
CA TYR A 73 -17.39 2.93 17.22
C TYR A 73 -16.90 2.04 18.36
N GLY A 74 -17.54 0.88 18.49
CA GLY A 74 -17.04 -0.20 19.32
C GLY A 74 -15.71 -0.77 18.82
N GLU A 75 -15.02 -1.51 19.69
CA GLU A 75 -13.68 -2.05 19.43
C GLU A 75 -13.60 -2.93 18.17
N GLY A 76 -14.63 -3.75 17.90
CA GLY A 76 -14.70 -4.60 16.71
C GLY A 76 -14.70 -3.79 15.41
N MET A 77 -15.50 -2.73 15.34
CA MET A 77 -15.55 -1.86 14.15
C MET A 77 -14.26 -1.05 13.98
N ARG A 78 -13.67 -0.54 15.08
CA ARG A 78 -12.35 0.11 15.03
C ARG A 78 -11.27 -0.85 14.51
N THR A 79 -11.32 -2.11 14.91
CA THR A 79 -10.39 -3.15 14.43
C THR A 79 -10.59 -3.43 12.93
N LEU A 80 -11.83 -3.54 12.46
CA LEU A 80 -12.13 -3.71 11.04
C LEU A 80 -11.60 -2.52 10.22
N ILE A 81 -11.88 -1.28 10.63
CA ILE A 81 -11.39 -0.07 9.96
C ILE A 81 -9.87 -0.09 9.89
N ARG A 82 -9.20 -0.45 11.00
CA ARG A 82 -7.74 -0.57 11.05
C ARG A 82 -7.20 -1.55 10.01
N VAL A 83 -7.79 -2.74 9.94
CA VAL A 83 -7.40 -3.78 8.97
C VAL A 83 -7.60 -3.31 7.54
N LEU A 84 -8.74 -2.67 7.24
CA LEU A 84 -9.05 -2.13 5.92
C LEU A 84 -8.00 -1.10 5.49
N LEU A 85 -7.70 -0.12 6.35
CA LEU A 85 -6.71 0.93 6.08
C LEU A 85 -5.29 0.37 5.88
N VAL A 86 -4.88 -0.60 6.69
CA VAL A 86 -3.55 -1.24 6.61
C VAL A 86 -3.43 -2.17 5.42
N SER A 87 -4.52 -2.79 4.97
CA SER A 87 -4.48 -3.71 3.84
C SER A 87 -4.15 -3.00 2.51
N ALA A 88 -4.57 -1.74 2.33
CA ALA A 88 -4.32 -0.98 1.11
C ALA A 88 -2.82 -0.78 0.77
N PRO A 89 -1.96 -0.26 1.68
CA PRO A 89 -0.52 -0.11 1.44
C PRO A 89 0.24 -1.45 1.30
N ILE A 90 -0.40 -2.59 1.56
CA ILE A 90 0.20 -3.92 1.41
C ILE A 90 -0.25 -4.55 0.09
N LEU A 91 -1.55 -4.64 -0.14
CA LEU A 91 -2.14 -5.35 -1.27
C LEU A 91 -1.83 -4.65 -2.60
N MET A 92 -1.93 -3.32 -2.66
CA MET A 92 -1.68 -2.60 -3.91
C MET A 92 -0.22 -2.75 -4.36
N PRO A 93 0.82 -2.49 -3.54
CA PRO A 93 2.20 -2.65 -4.00
C PRO A 93 2.52 -4.09 -4.39
N ILE A 94 2.03 -5.09 -3.64
CA ILE A 94 2.18 -6.50 -4.01
C ILE A 94 1.58 -6.77 -5.40
N GLY A 95 0.35 -6.31 -5.66
CA GLY A 95 -0.29 -6.45 -6.96
C GLY A 95 0.47 -5.74 -8.09
N PHE A 96 0.95 -4.53 -7.84
CA PHE A 96 1.73 -3.77 -8.82
C PHE A 96 3.08 -4.42 -9.16
N PHE A 97 3.86 -4.84 -8.16
CA PHE A 97 5.17 -5.45 -8.39
C PHE A 97 5.06 -6.88 -8.95
N LEU A 98 4.22 -7.71 -8.32
CA LEU A 98 4.19 -9.14 -8.61
C LEU A 98 3.31 -9.50 -9.81
N SER A 99 2.52 -8.56 -10.34
CA SER A 99 1.81 -8.81 -11.60
C SER A 99 2.72 -8.83 -12.83
N VAL A 100 3.93 -8.27 -12.73
CA VAL A 100 4.93 -8.17 -13.82
C VAL A 100 6.35 -8.43 -13.29
N VAL A 101 6.56 -9.62 -12.73
CA VAL A 101 7.84 -10.01 -12.10
C VAL A 101 8.94 -10.16 -13.15
N ARG A 102 8.64 -10.79 -14.28
CA ARG A 102 9.64 -11.11 -15.29
C ARG A 102 9.93 -9.86 -16.13
N PRO A 103 11.19 -9.61 -16.50
CA PRO A 103 11.55 -8.48 -17.37
C PRO A 103 10.77 -8.44 -18.70
N SER A 104 10.38 -9.61 -19.22
CA SER A 104 9.60 -9.76 -20.46
C SER A 104 8.08 -9.66 -20.28
N ASP A 105 7.56 -9.48 -19.06
CA ASP A 105 6.12 -9.38 -18.82
C ASP A 105 5.58 -8.06 -19.38
N THR A 106 4.90 -8.11 -20.54
CA THR A 106 4.26 -6.94 -21.19
C THR A 106 2.79 -6.78 -20.82
N ARG A 107 2.26 -7.66 -19.96
CA ARG A 107 0.90 -7.60 -19.42
C ARG A 107 0.90 -8.12 -17.98
N PRO A 108 0.07 -7.56 -17.09
CA PRO A 108 -0.03 -8.06 -15.73
C PRO A 108 -0.67 -9.46 -15.69
N ASN A 109 -0.18 -10.31 -14.77
CA ASN A 109 -0.84 -11.55 -14.40
C ASN A 109 -1.99 -11.30 -13.40
N LYS A 110 -2.67 -12.38 -12.96
CA LYS A 110 -3.85 -12.31 -12.07
C LYS A 110 -3.59 -11.62 -10.72
N LEU A 111 -2.35 -11.48 -10.26
CA LEU A 111 -2.05 -10.76 -9.02
C LEU A 111 -2.42 -9.28 -9.07
N ILE A 112 -2.67 -8.71 -10.26
CA ILE A 112 -3.17 -7.34 -10.39
C ILE A 112 -4.52 -7.12 -9.70
N TRP A 113 -5.31 -8.19 -9.48
CA TRP A 113 -6.55 -8.11 -8.70
C TRP A 113 -6.33 -7.63 -7.26
N LEU A 114 -5.14 -7.84 -6.69
CA LEU A 114 -4.79 -7.31 -5.36
C LEU A 114 -4.81 -5.79 -5.31
N VAL A 115 -4.55 -5.10 -6.44
CA VAL A 115 -4.69 -3.65 -6.53
C VAL A 115 -6.15 -3.24 -6.36
N GLY A 116 -7.07 -3.95 -7.02
CA GLY A 116 -8.51 -3.71 -6.89
C GLY A 116 -9.02 -3.99 -5.47
N VAL A 117 -8.60 -5.10 -4.86
CA VAL A 117 -8.94 -5.42 -3.47
C VAL A 117 -8.38 -4.38 -2.50
N GLY A 118 -7.12 -3.97 -2.66
CA GLY A 118 -6.52 -2.91 -1.85
C GLY A 118 -7.25 -1.57 -2.01
N GLY A 119 -7.70 -1.25 -3.23
CA GLY A 119 -8.51 -0.07 -3.51
C GLY A 119 -9.86 -0.11 -2.81
N LEU A 120 -10.55 -1.23 -2.91
CA LEU A 120 -11.82 -1.43 -2.21
C LEU A 120 -11.65 -1.32 -0.69
N SER A 121 -10.61 -1.94 -0.13
CA SER A 121 -10.32 -1.84 1.30
C SER A 121 -10.05 -0.41 1.74
N LEU A 122 -9.26 0.35 0.96
CA LEU A 122 -9.02 1.77 1.23
C LEU A 122 -10.33 2.54 1.24
N THR A 123 -11.13 2.41 0.18
CA THR A 123 -12.41 3.12 0.03
C THR A 123 -13.37 2.82 1.18
N VAL A 124 -13.56 1.55 1.52
CA VAL A 124 -14.46 1.15 2.62
C VAL A 124 -13.91 1.64 3.96
N GLY A 125 -12.60 1.48 4.21
CA GLY A 125 -11.97 1.90 5.46
C GLY A 125 -12.04 3.42 5.70
N THR A 126 -11.84 4.23 4.66
CA THR A 126 -11.92 5.69 4.76
C THR A 126 -13.35 6.18 4.89
N LEU A 127 -14.30 5.58 4.18
CA LEU A 127 -15.72 5.92 4.32
C LEU A 127 -16.23 5.60 5.73
N LEU A 128 -15.91 4.41 6.26
CA LEU A 128 -16.30 4.04 7.62
C LEU A 128 -15.67 4.99 8.65
N LEU A 129 -14.36 5.24 8.57
CA LEU A 129 -13.70 6.17 9.49
C LEU A 129 -14.30 7.58 9.40
N GLY A 130 -14.55 8.09 8.18
CA GLY A 130 -15.13 9.41 7.97
C GLY A 130 -16.53 9.51 8.56
N VAL A 131 -17.40 8.53 8.32
CA VAL A 131 -18.76 8.49 8.88
C VAL A 131 -18.72 8.40 10.40
N GLY A 132 -17.83 7.60 11.00
CA GLY A 132 -17.73 7.50 12.46
C GLY A 132 -17.15 8.72 13.16
N LEU A 133 -16.63 9.70 12.41
CA LEU A 133 -16.14 10.98 12.94
C LEU A 133 -17.19 12.10 12.86
N LEU A 134 -18.30 11.87 12.16
CA LEU A 134 -19.46 12.78 12.09
C LEU A 134 -20.44 12.47 13.23
#